data_AF-A0A9P4HLT2-F1
#
_entry.id   AF-A0A9P4HLT2-F1
#
_cell.length_a   1.000
_cell.length_b   1.000
_cell.length_c   1.000
_cell.angle_alpha   90.00
_cell.angle_beta   90.00
_cell.angle_gamma   90.00
#
_symmetry.space_group_name_H-M   'P 1'
#
loop_
_entity.id
_entity.type
_entity.pdbx_description
1 polymer ?
#
loop_
_entity_poly.entity_id
_entity_poly.type
_entity_poly.pdbx_seq_one_letter_code
_entity_poly.pdbx_strand_id
1 'polypeptide(L)'
;MVDHWQLTAQRGYFSHDNDPESWDFRATTQPDLGLYDLTLPSDDNTPSEDNQSTISPTNAKWARFLHHVEHLNNEDPKNKMYKMFYLIRHGQGVHNVKEAEVGRLEWNRHWSKLPGDSTKIWLDAELTILGEQQAKDIARFCQHEKLPAPQSIYSSPLRRALRTTQLAFAPFLSTNSTTSTPSTPCTVPIIKEKLRETNGVHTCDQRSPKSWIARNYPSFRIEDEFIEDDELWDADRREAFEEHMERSRQLLNEIFESDENRSIALVAHTGSIRAIFAATGWKKVPVATGSVYPLLVCRSRVAVSSE
;
A
#
# COMPACT_ATOMS: atom_id res chain seq x y z
N MET A 1 11.68 12.81 -28.33
CA MET A 1 12.42 12.10 -27.27
C MET A 1 11.38 11.58 -26.30
N VAL A 2 11.28 10.27 -26.11
CA VAL A 2 10.38 9.70 -25.08
C VAL A 2 11.12 9.88 -23.76
N ASP A 3 10.58 10.68 -22.85
CA ASP A 3 11.16 10.84 -21.51
C ASP A 3 11.11 9.48 -20.79
N HIS A 4 12.29 8.89 -20.52
CA HIS A 4 12.37 7.65 -19.76
C HIS A 4 12.46 8.01 -18.28
N TRP A 5 11.50 7.53 -17.49
CA TRP A 5 11.47 7.71 -16.05
C TRP A 5 11.83 6.41 -15.34
N GLN A 6 12.69 6.50 -14.34
CA GLN A 6 13.09 5.40 -13.47
C GLN A 6 12.49 5.58 -12.08
N LEU A 7 12.04 4.49 -11.47
CA LEU A 7 11.57 4.46 -10.09
C LEU A 7 12.63 3.83 -9.19
N THR A 8 12.98 4.51 -8.11
CA THR A 8 14.00 4.05 -7.16
C THR A 8 13.55 4.28 -5.73
N ALA A 9 13.48 3.22 -4.94
CA ALA A 9 13.25 3.29 -3.51
C ALA A 9 14.46 3.91 -2.79
N GLN A 10 14.19 4.88 -1.91
CA GLN A 10 15.22 5.62 -1.17
C GLN A 10 15.54 4.91 0.15
N ARG A 11 16.83 4.89 0.49
CA ARG A 11 17.39 4.23 1.68
C ARG A 11 17.87 5.26 2.71
N GLY A 12 18.09 4.81 3.93
CA GLY A 12 18.67 5.57 5.02
C GLY A 12 17.65 6.26 5.93
N TYR A 13 16.35 6.13 5.64
CA TYR A 13 15.29 6.79 6.40
C TYR A 13 14.58 5.87 7.40
N PHE A 14 14.53 4.56 7.14
CA PHE A 14 13.71 3.64 7.93
C PHE A 14 14.51 2.40 8.35
N SER A 15 14.25 1.87 9.55
CA SER A 15 14.85 0.63 10.06
C SER A 15 14.65 -0.58 9.13
N HIS A 16 13.57 -0.53 8.35
CA HIS A 16 13.21 -1.43 7.26
C HIS A 16 14.32 -1.65 6.20
N ASP A 17 15.30 -0.74 6.09
CA ASP A 17 16.51 -0.94 5.28
C ASP A 17 17.24 -2.25 5.59
N ASN A 18 17.14 -2.74 6.83
CA ASN A 18 17.82 -3.94 7.31
C ASN A 18 16.96 -5.21 7.22
N ASP A 19 15.70 -5.12 6.81
CA ASP A 19 14.81 -6.28 6.74
C ASP A 19 15.33 -7.35 5.76
N PRO A 20 15.38 -8.63 6.16
CA PRO A 20 15.87 -9.68 5.26
C PRO A 20 14.85 -10.03 4.18
N GLU A 21 15.36 -10.29 2.97
CA GLU A 21 14.58 -10.90 1.89
C GLU A 21 14.47 -12.42 2.11
N SER A 22 13.76 -12.84 3.17
CA SER A 22 13.60 -14.24 3.52
C SER A 22 12.15 -14.59 3.85
N TRP A 23 11.73 -15.78 3.43
CA TRP A 23 10.42 -16.33 3.80
C TRP A 23 10.34 -16.79 5.26
N ASP A 24 11.45 -16.81 5.99
CA ASP A 24 11.46 -17.03 7.45
C ASP A 24 11.18 -15.74 8.23
N PHE A 25 11.20 -14.60 7.55
CA PHE A 25 10.92 -13.29 8.11
C PHE A 25 9.63 -12.69 7.55
N ARG A 26 8.88 -11.98 8.39
CA ARG A 26 7.75 -11.15 7.96
C ARG A 26 7.91 -9.77 8.59
N ALA A 27 8.07 -8.75 7.77
CA ALA A 27 8.07 -7.38 8.26
C ALA A 27 6.72 -7.05 8.90
N THR A 28 6.76 -6.51 10.11
CA THR A 28 5.59 -6.01 10.85
C THR A 28 5.69 -4.50 11.00
N THR A 29 4.55 -3.84 11.24
CA THR A 29 4.52 -2.42 11.59
C THR A 29 5.46 -2.13 12.77
N GLN A 30 6.41 -1.23 12.58
CA GLN A 30 7.35 -0.77 13.61
C GLN A 30 6.81 0.48 14.32
N PRO A 31 7.20 0.76 15.58
CA PRO A 31 6.97 2.07 16.22
C PRO A 31 7.51 3.22 15.34
N ASP A 32 6.81 4.35 15.25
CA ASP A 32 7.08 5.45 14.29
C ASP A 32 7.21 5.00 12.82
N LEU A 33 6.72 3.81 12.43
CA LEU A 33 7.07 3.10 11.19
C LEU A 33 8.59 2.93 10.98
N GLY A 34 9.36 2.89 12.06
CA GLY A 34 10.81 2.68 12.00
C GLY A 34 11.59 3.86 11.42
N LEU A 35 10.98 5.05 11.29
CA LEU A 35 11.69 6.25 10.86
C LEU A 35 12.89 6.49 11.81
N TYR A 36 14.08 6.73 11.26
CA TYR A 36 15.24 7.11 12.07
C TYR A 36 15.12 8.56 12.55
N ASP A 37 15.68 8.87 13.72
CA ASP A 37 15.87 10.26 14.14
C ASP A 37 17.18 10.78 13.51
N LEU A 38 17.05 11.40 12.35
CA LEU A 38 18.17 11.88 11.52
C LEU A 38 18.27 13.39 11.63
N THR A 39 19.49 13.91 11.53
CA THR A 39 19.71 15.30 11.12
C THR A 39 19.55 15.37 9.61
N LEU A 40 18.58 16.15 9.13
CA LEU A 40 18.23 16.27 7.72
C LEU A 40 18.79 17.58 7.15
N PRO A 41 19.27 17.61 5.89
CA PRO A 41 19.78 18.85 5.27
C PRO A 41 18.77 20.01 5.26
N SER A 42 17.48 19.70 5.32
CA SER A 42 16.40 20.67 5.35
C SER A 42 16.11 21.26 6.74
N ASP A 43 16.76 20.77 7.80
CA ASP A 43 16.51 21.22 9.18
C ASP A 43 16.94 22.70 9.37
N ASP A 44 17.97 23.17 8.66
CA ASP A 44 18.45 24.57 8.73
C ASP A 44 17.44 25.61 8.20
N ASN A 45 16.45 25.17 7.40
CA ASN A 45 15.41 26.01 6.81
C ASN A 45 14.05 25.91 7.54
N THR A 46 14.00 25.27 8.71
CA THR A 46 12.77 25.19 9.49
C THR A 46 12.48 26.54 10.18
N PRO A 47 11.25 27.09 10.12
CA PRO A 47 10.91 28.29 10.87
C PRO A 47 11.18 28.06 12.35
N SER A 48 11.89 29.00 12.99
CA SER A 48 12.23 28.95 14.42
C SER A 48 11.02 28.62 15.29
N GLU A 49 11.19 27.65 16.18
CA GLU A 49 10.18 27.10 17.11
C GLU A 49 9.73 28.11 18.19
N ASP A 50 9.03 29.17 17.81
CA ASP A 50 8.26 29.99 18.77
C ASP A 50 6.79 29.58 18.71
N ASN A 51 6.45 28.45 19.36
CA ASN A 51 5.12 28.07 19.94
C ASN A 51 4.81 26.55 19.90
N GLN A 52 5.64 25.67 20.47
CA GLN A 52 5.28 24.24 20.58
C GLN A 52 5.47 23.69 21.99
N SER A 53 4.48 23.90 22.86
CA SER A 53 4.31 23.13 24.09
C SER A 53 3.28 21.98 23.97
N THR A 54 2.84 21.63 22.75
CA THR A 54 1.73 20.67 22.55
C THR A 54 1.93 19.60 21.47
N ILE A 55 3.06 19.55 20.76
CA ILE A 55 3.33 18.54 19.73
C ILE A 55 4.10 17.35 20.33
N SER A 56 3.66 16.11 20.08
CA SER A 56 4.40 14.93 20.56
C SER A 56 5.69 14.73 19.73
N PRO A 57 6.76 14.18 20.32
CA PRO A 57 8.04 13.99 19.63
C PRO A 57 7.93 13.23 18.29
N THR A 58 7.12 12.17 18.21
CA THR A 58 6.85 11.43 16.95
C THR A 58 6.24 12.31 15.86
N ASN A 59 5.32 13.21 16.23
CA ASN A 59 4.67 14.10 15.27
C ASN A 59 5.68 15.11 14.71
N ALA A 60 6.53 15.68 15.58
CA ALA A 60 7.63 16.55 15.15
C ALA A 60 8.61 15.85 14.21
N LYS A 61 8.97 14.59 14.50
CA LYS A 61 9.86 13.77 13.67
C LYS A 61 9.27 13.49 12.27
N TRP A 62 8.00 13.10 12.19
CA TRP A 62 7.31 12.90 10.92
C TRP A 62 7.10 14.20 10.15
N ALA A 63 6.80 15.31 10.83
CA ALA A 63 6.70 16.62 10.22
C ALA A 63 8.03 17.05 9.59
N ARG A 64 9.15 16.87 10.30
CA ARG A 64 10.51 17.11 9.78
C ARG A 64 10.81 16.26 8.55
N PHE A 65 10.48 14.97 8.60
CA PHE A 65 10.68 14.07 7.46
C PHE A 65 9.84 14.47 6.25
N LEU A 66 8.56 14.82 6.41
CA LEU A 66 7.72 15.26 5.30
C LEU A 66 8.17 16.62 4.73
N HIS A 67 8.64 17.53 5.59
CA HIS A 67 9.29 18.78 5.15
C HIS A 67 10.55 18.50 4.33
N HIS A 68 11.34 17.50 4.73
CA HIS A 68 12.49 17.06 3.94
C HIS A 68 12.08 16.51 2.57
N VAL A 69 11.02 15.70 2.48
CA VAL A 69 10.49 15.21 1.19
C VAL A 69 10.00 16.37 0.32
N GLU A 70 9.42 17.41 0.90
CA GLU A 70 9.07 18.64 0.17
C GLU A 70 10.31 19.38 -0.34
N HIS A 71 11.34 19.51 0.49
CA HIS A 71 12.61 20.10 0.09
C HIS A 71 13.21 19.36 -1.12
N LEU A 72 13.30 18.02 -1.08
CA LEU A 72 13.80 17.20 -2.20
C LEU A 72 13.01 17.41 -3.50
N ASN A 73 11.70 17.60 -3.41
CA ASN A 73 10.85 17.90 -4.57
C ASN A 73 11.11 19.31 -5.13
N ASN A 74 11.54 20.26 -4.31
CA ASN A 74 11.84 21.63 -4.72
C ASN A 74 13.26 21.81 -5.26
N GLU A 75 14.20 20.90 -4.94
CA GLU A 75 15.58 20.95 -5.44
C GLU A 75 15.67 20.72 -6.96
N ASP A 76 14.94 19.72 -7.49
CA ASP A 76 14.95 19.37 -8.91
C ASP A 76 13.56 18.95 -9.43
N PRO A 77 12.56 19.86 -9.40
CA PRO A 77 11.16 19.54 -9.71
C PRO A 77 10.95 19.10 -11.16
N LYS A 78 11.89 19.40 -12.05
CA LYS A 78 11.79 19.04 -13.48
C LYS A 78 12.22 17.60 -13.74
N ASN A 79 13.15 17.07 -12.95
CA ASN A 79 13.75 15.77 -13.22
C ASN A 79 13.51 14.75 -12.11
N LYS A 80 13.03 15.17 -10.92
CA LYS A 80 12.80 14.27 -9.79
C LYS A 80 11.48 14.57 -9.10
N MET A 81 10.80 13.51 -8.69
CA MET A 81 9.61 13.56 -7.85
C MET A 81 9.70 12.50 -6.77
N TYR A 82 9.44 12.89 -5.52
CA TYR A 82 9.50 12.02 -4.34
C TYR A 82 8.10 11.87 -3.76
N LYS A 83 7.68 10.62 -3.57
CA LYS A 83 6.41 10.26 -2.91
C LYS A 83 6.67 9.23 -1.81
N MET A 84 6.01 9.44 -0.68
CA MET A 84 5.99 8.55 0.46
C MET A 84 4.82 7.58 0.33
N PHE A 85 5.11 6.28 0.26
CA PHE A 85 4.12 5.22 0.17
C PHE A 85 4.00 4.46 1.50
N TYR A 86 2.77 4.32 2.00
CA TYR A 86 2.41 3.38 3.06
C TYR A 86 1.87 2.11 2.40
N LEU A 87 2.70 1.09 2.29
CA LEU A 87 2.30 -0.20 1.73
C LEU A 87 1.64 -1.03 2.83
N ILE A 88 0.36 -1.35 2.65
CA ILE A 88 -0.45 -2.01 3.66
C ILE A 88 -0.86 -3.37 3.13
N ARG A 89 -0.38 -4.44 3.77
CA ARG A 89 -0.91 -5.78 3.47
C ARG A 89 -2.27 -5.94 4.14
N HIS A 90 -3.25 -6.45 3.41
CA HIS A 90 -4.56 -6.79 3.96
C HIS A 90 -4.46 -7.61 5.26
N GLY A 91 -5.46 -7.49 6.15
CA GLY A 91 -5.58 -8.33 7.34
C GLY A 91 -5.74 -9.81 6.99
N GLN A 92 -5.61 -10.73 7.95
CA GLN A 92 -5.73 -12.17 7.70
C GLN A 92 -7.05 -12.51 6.98
N GLY A 93 -6.94 -13.10 5.79
CA GLY A 93 -8.07 -13.63 5.04
C GLY A 93 -8.32 -15.10 5.31
N VAL A 94 -9.51 -15.58 4.96
CA VAL A 94 -9.87 -17.01 5.09
C VAL A 94 -8.88 -17.91 4.35
N HIS A 95 -8.40 -17.48 3.18
CA HIS A 95 -7.36 -18.21 2.41
C HIS A 95 -6.04 -18.36 3.19
N ASN A 96 -5.64 -17.37 4.00
CA ASN A 96 -4.41 -17.47 4.79
C ASN A 96 -4.53 -18.52 5.89
N VAL A 97 -5.71 -18.66 6.49
CA VAL A 97 -5.97 -19.71 7.48
C VAL A 97 -5.87 -21.07 6.82
N LYS A 98 -6.46 -21.24 5.62
CA LYS A 98 -6.37 -22.50 4.90
C LYS A 98 -4.95 -22.82 4.48
N GLU A 99 -4.21 -21.86 3.92
CA GLU A 99 -2.80 -22.03 3.57
C GLU A 99 -1.95 -22.48 4.78
N ALA A 100 -2.18 -21.89 5.95
CA ALA A 100 -1.48 -22.26 7.18
C ALA A 100 -1.86 -23.66 7.67
N GLU A 101 -3.13 -24.07 7.53
CA GLU A 101 -3.64 -25.39 7.90
C GLU A 101 -3.00 -26.50 7.05
N VAL A 102 -2.97 -26.33 5.73
CA VAL A 102 -2.53 -27.39 4.80
C VAL A 102 -1.04 -27.30 4.44
N GLY A 103 -0.42 -26.16 4.69
CA GLY A 103 0.94 -25.84 4.26
C GLY A 103 1.00 -25.34 2.80
N ARG A 104 1.99 -24.49 2.53
CA ARG A 104 2.13 -23.77 1.25
C ARG A 104 2.24 -24.68 0.02
N LEU A 105 2.95 -25.80 0.15
CA LEU A 105 3.10 -26.75 -0.95
C LEU A 105 1.73 -27.31 -1.35
N GLU A 106 0.92 -27.68 -0.36
CA GLU A 106 -0.37 -28.29 -0.60
C GLU A 106 -1.44 -27.28 -1.01
N TRP A 107 -1.35 -26.08 -0.46
CA TRP A 107 -2.13 -24.92 -0.91
C TRP A 107 -1.97 -24.68 -2.40
N ASN A 108 -0.72 -24.57 -2.88
CA ASN A 108 -0.43 -24.31 -4.29
C ASN A 108 -0.81 -25.50 -5.20
N ARG A 109 -0.64 -26.75 -4.71
CA ARG A 109 -0.93 -27.95 -5.50
C ARG A 109 -2.43 -28.11 -5.75
N HIS A 110 -3.26 -27.89 -4.74
CA HIS A 110 -4.68 -28.27 -4.74
C HIS A 110 -5.62 -27.17 -4.26
N TRP A 111 -5.52 -26.74 -3.00
CA TRP A 111 -6.59 -25.97 -2.35
C TRP A 111 -6.81 -24.57 -2.92
N SER A 112 -5.73 -23.91 -3.35
CA SER A 112 -5.82 -22.59 -3.98
C SER A 112 -6.66 -22.58 -5.25
N LYS A 113 -6.78 -23.72 -5.95
CA LYS A 113 -7.53 -23.88 -7.20
C LYS A 113 -9.02 -24.14 -7.01
N LEU A 114 -9.46 -24.34 -5.77
CA LEU A 114 -10.86 -24.56 -5.40
C LEU A 114 -11.46 -23.28 -4.85
N PRO A 115 -12.77 -23.04 -4.97
CA PRO A 115 -13.40 -21.86 -4.37
C PRO A 115 -13.52 -21.94 -2.85
N GLY A 116 -13.35 -23.13 -2.27
CA GLY A 116 -13.57 -23.39 -0.86
C GLY A 116 -13.55 -24.89 -0.54
N ASP A 117 -13.84 -25.23 0.71
CA ASP A 117 -14.15 -26.57 1.18
C ASP A 117 -15.57 -26.63 1.78
N SER A 118 -15.90 -27.74 2.44
CA SER A 118 -17.22 -27.93 3.07
C SER A 118 -17.50 -26.96 4.23
N THR A 119 -16.49 -26.22 4.72
CA THR A 119 -16.58 -25.35 5.89
C THR A 119 -16.35 -23.88 5.57
N LYS A 120 -15.55 -23.57 4.56
CA LYS A 120 -15.08 -22.20 4.27
C LYS A 120 -15.00 -21.94 2.78
N ILE A 121 -15.29 -20.70 2.39
CA ILE A 121 -15.12 -20.18 1.03
C ILE A 121 -13.93 -19.22 1.04
N TRP A 122 -13.02 -19.39 0.08
CA TRP A 122 -11.90 -18.48 -0.13
C TRP A 122 -11.80 -17.94 -1.56
N LEU A 123 -12.77 -18.23 -2.42
CA LEU A 123 -13.02 -17.44 -3.63
C LEU A 123 -13.19 -15.97 -3.24
N ASP A 124 -12.39 -15.08 -3.83
CA ASP A 124 -12.30 -13.66 -3.44
C ASP A 124 -12.33 -13.44 -1.91
N ALA A 125 -11.47 -14.17 -1.20
CA ALA A 125 -11.60 -14.39 0.24
C ALA A 125 -11.86 -13.11 1.06
N GLU A 126 -12.85 -13.21 1.96
CA GLU A 126 -13.10 -12.22 3.02
C GLU A 126 -12.00 -12.24 4.10
N LEU A 127 -11.98 -11.19 4.92
CA LEU A 127 -11.21 -11.17 6.16
C LEU A 127 -11.81 -12.11 7.20
N THR A 128 -10.95 -12.67 8.05
CA THR A 128 -11.39 -13.30 9.30
C THR A 128 -11.67 -12.24 10.36
N ILE A 129 -12.25 -12.63 11.50
CA ILE A 129 -12.40 -11.74 12.68
C ILE A 129 -11.03 -11.16 13.09
N LEU A 130 -9.99 -11.99 13.07
CA LEU A 130 -8.63 -11.55 13.34
C LEU A 130 -8.15 -10.55 12.27
N GLY A 131 -8.43 -10.80 11.00
CA GLY A 131 -8.08 -9.88 9.91
C GLY A 131 -8.77 -8.52 10.03
N GLU A 132 -10.04 -8.50 10.41
CA GLU A 132 -10.73 -7.24 10.69
C GLU A 132 -10.14 -6.50 11.88
N GLN A 133 -9.75 -7.23 12.94
CA GLN A 133 -9.09 -6.62 14.09
C GLN A 133 -7.75 -6.02 13.68
N GLN A 134 -6.92 -6.76 12.93
CA GLN A 134 -5.66 -6.25 12.37
C GLN A 134 -5.87 -4.97 11.55
N ALA A 135 -6.93 -4.88 10.74
CA ALA A 135 -7.24 -3.66 9.99
C ALA A 135 -7.61 -2.48 10.91
N LYS A 136 -8.41 -2.71 11.96
CA LYS A 136 -8.72 -1.69 12.98
C LYS A 136 -7.47 -1.25 13.75
N ASP A 137 -6.52 -2.15 13.94
CA ASP A 137 -5.28 -1.88 14.68
C ASP A 137 -4.38 -0.90 13.92
N ILE A 138 -4.41 -0.93 12.58
CA ILE A 138 -3.76 0.10 11.74
C ILE A 138 -4.34 1.48 12.05
N ALA A 139 -5.67 1.61 12.13
CA ALA A 139 -6.32 2.89 12.44
C ALA A 139 -5.88 3.40 13.82
N ARG A 140 -5.87 2.51 14.83
CA ARG A 140 -5.44 2.82 16.20
C ARG A 140 -3.98 3.22 16.26
N PHE A 141 -3.12 2.52 15.53
CA PHE A 141 -1.70 2.82 15.43
C PHE A 141 -1.46 4.20 14.84
N CYS A 142 -2.07 4.53 13.69
CA CYS A 142 -1.92 5.85 13.08
C CYS A 142 -2.37 6.99 14.01
N GLN A 143 -3.46 6.78 14.76
CA GLN A 143 -3.94 7.74 15.76
C GLN A 143 -3.00 7.88 16.96
N HIS A 144 -2.52 6.76 17.50
CA HIS A 144 -1.63 6.72 18.67
C HIS A 144 -0.29 7.40 18.39
N GLU A 145 0.35 7.00 17.28
CA GLU A 145 1.63 7.56 16.83
C GLU A 145 1.49 8.98 16.26
N LYS A 146 0.24 9.47 16.08
CA LYS A 146 -0.08 10.74 15.41
C LYS A 146 0.61 10.86 14.05
N LEU A 147 0.62 9.77 13.29
CA LEU A 147 1.17 9.77 11.95
C LEU A 147 0.35 10.71 11.07
N PRO A 148 1.00 11.47 10.17
CA PRO A 148 0.31 12.21 9.14
C PRO A 148 -0.60 11.27 8.35
N ALA A 149 -1.86 11.66 8.18
CA ALA A 149 -2.80 10.90 7.37
C ALA A 149 -2.28 10.84 5.92
N PRO A 150 -2.43 9.69 5.23
CA PRO A 150 -2.18 9.67 3.79
C PRO A 150 -3.16 10.63 3.11
N GLN A 151 -2.64 11.42 2.17
CA GLN A 151 -3.43 12.37 1.40
C GLN A 151 -4.23 11.66 0.29
N SER A 152 -3.76 10.50 -0.16
CA SER A 152 -4.49 9.63 -1.09
C SER A 152 -4.44 8.17 -0.64
N ILE A 153 -5.53 7.45 -0.88
CA ILE A 153 -5.70 6.05 -0.47
C ILE A 153 -6.13 5.25 -1.70
N TYR A 154 -5.31 4.27 -2.08
CA TYR A 154 -5.61 3.31 -3.14
C TYR A 154 -5.79 1.91 -2.55
N SER A 155 -6.82 1.21 -3.02
CA SER A 155 -7.12 -0.15 -2.58
C SER A 155 -7.12 -1.11 -3.75
N SER A 156 -6.59 -2.31 -3.52
CA SER A 156 -6.87 -3.45 -4.38
C SER A 156 -8.37 -3.77 -4.37
N PRO A 157 -8.93 -4.21 -5.49
CA PRO A 157 -10.34 -4.57 -5.59
C PRO A 157 -10.74 -5.88 -4.91
N LEU A 158 -9.78 -6.69 -4.44
CA LEU A 158 -10.08 -7.97 -3.77
C LEU A 158 -10.69 -7.70 -2.39
N ARG A 159 -11.72 -8.47 -1.99
CA ARG A 159 -12.57 -8.14 -0.83
C ARG A 159 -11.80 -7.91 0.46
N ARG A 160 -10.82 -8.75 0.75
CA ARG A 160 -9.91 -8.61 1.90
C ARG A 160 -9.20 -7.25 1.96
N ALA A 161 -8.79 -6.71 0.81
CA ALA A 161 -8.13 -5.41 0.74
C ALA A 161 -9.15 -4.28 0.90
N LEU A 162 -10.31 -4.36 0.22
CA LEU A 162 -11.40 -3.39 0.38
C LEU A 162 -11.86 -3.27 1.83
N ARG A 163 -12.08 -4.40 2.50
CA ARG A 163 -12.47 -4.43 3.92
C ARG A 163 -11.36 -3.90 4.81
N THR A 164 -10.09 -4.22 4.51
CA THR A 164 -8.95 -3.65 5.23
C THR A 164 -8.93 -2.13 5.08
N THR A 165 -9.08 -1.59 3.87
CA THR A 165 -9.15 -0.14 3.61
C THR A 165 -10.29 0.49 4.39
N GLN A 166 -11.49 -0.09 4.35
CA GLN A 166 -12.66 0.46 5.02
C GLN A 166 -12.43 0.58 6.54
N LEU A 167 -11.84 -0.44 7.16
CA LEU A 167 -11.60 -0.48 8.60
C LEU A 167 -10.39 0.36 9.03
N ALA A 168 -9.28 0.27 8.30
CA ALA A 168 -8.04 1.00 8.61
C ALA A 168 -8.19 2.51 8.45
N PHE A 169 -9.06 2.95 7.53
CA PHE A 169 -9.28 4.36 7.26
C PHE A 169 -10.64 4.89 7.73
N ALA A 170 -11.47 4.08 8.40
CA ALA A 170 -12.78 4.51 8.92
C ALA A 170 -12.77 5.91 9.59
N PRO A 171 -11.75 6.31 10.39
CA PRO A 171 -11.69 7.66 10.96
C PRO A 171 -11.60 8.80 9.93
N PHE A 172 -11.05 8.54 8.73
CA PHE A 172 -10.84 9.51 7.65
C PHE A 172 -11.93 9.47 6.57
N LEU A 173 -12.74 8.41 6.54
CA LEU A 173 -13.80 8.18 5.55
C LEU A 173 -15.14 8.85 5.90
N SER A 174 -15.24 9.53 7.04
CA SER A 174 -16.53 9.99 7.54
C SER A 174 -17.08 11.17 6.73
N THR A 175 -18.15 10.89 5.98
CA THR A 175 -19.00 11.86 5.28
C THR A 175 -20.17 12.36 6.16
N ASN A 176 -20.28 11.96 7.43
CA ASN A 176 -21.42 12.28 8.30
C ASN A 176 -21.04 12.39 9.79
N SER A 177 -19.99 13.14 10.14
CA SER A 177 -19.75 13.49 11.54
C SER A 177 -20.23 14.91 11.81
N THR A 178 -21.36 15.03 12.53
CA THR A 178 -21.80 16.25 13.23
C THR A 178 -20.82 16.70 14.33
N THR A 179 -19.75 15.94 14.55
CA THR A 179 -18.61 16.26 15.42
C THR A 179 -17.31 16.38 14.63
N SER A 180 -17.37 16.92 13.41
CA SER A 180 -16.18 17.21 12.61
C SER A 180 -15.34 18.27 13.32
N THR A 181 -14.19 17.87 13.86
CA THR A 181 -13.08 18.79 14.04
C THR A 181 -12.70 19.31 12.64
N PRO A 182 -12.57 20.64 12.43
CA PRO A 182 -12.45 21.24 11.08
C PRO A 182 -11.23 20.86 10.23
N SER A 183 -10.37 19.94 10.69
CA SER A 183 -8.99 19.81 10.21
C SER A 183 -8.65 18.49 9.52
N THR A 184 -9.57 17.52 9.40
CA THR A 184 -9.26 16.24 8.72
C THR A 184 -9.89 16.18 7.33
N PRO A 185 -9.10 16.27 6.24
CA PRO A 185 -9.64 16.16 4.89
C PRO A 185 -10.23 14.75 4.67
N CYS A 186 -11.50 14.70 4.26
CA CYS A 186 -12.15 13.45 3.88
C CYS A 186 -11.51 12.95 2.57
N THR A 187 -10.82 11.81 2.64
CA THR A 187 -10.16 11.20 1.48
C THR A 187 -11.01 10.04 0.99
N VAL A 188 -11.52 10.13 -0.24
CA VAL A 188 -12.30 9.05 -0.87
C VAL A 188 -11.32 8.00 -1.41
N PRO A 189 -11.34 6.74 -0.93
CA PRO A 189 -10.47 5.69 -1.43
C PRO A 189 -10.77 5.39 -2.89
N ILE A 190 -9.71 5.12 -3.64
CA ILE A 190 -9.79 4.78 -5.06
C ILE A 190 -9.43 3.31 -5.24
N ILE A 191 -10.29 2.55 -5.90
CA ILE A 191 -10.06 1.15 -6.21
C ILE A 191 -9.27 1.08 -7.51
N LYS A 192 -8.09 0.44 -7.45
CA LYS A 192 -7.13 0.29 -8.55
C LYS A 192 -6.92 -1.18 -8.88
N GLU A 193 -7.27 -1.58 -10.10
CA GLU A 193 -7.15 -2.94 -10.63
C GLU A 193 -5.70 -3.42 -10.63
N LYS A 194 -4.75 -2.53 -10.92
CA LYS A 194 -3.32 -2.86 -10.90
C LYS A 194 -2.77 -3.18 -9.50
N LEU A 195 -3.51 -2.94 -8.41
CA LEU A 195 -3.14 -3.34 -7.03
C LEU A 195 -3.51 -4.78 -6.65
N ARG A 196 -4.09 -5.56 -7.57
CA ARG A 196 -4.40 -6.98 -7.34
C ARG A 196 -3.19 -7.81 -6.93
N GLU A 197 -3.44 -8.91 -6.23
CA GLU A 197 -2.46 -9.98 -6.00
C GLU A 197 -1.98 -10.56 -7.33
N THR A 198 -1.02 -11.49 -7.32
CA THR A 198 -0.63 -12.23 -8.52
C THR A 198 -1.86 -12.89 -9.15
N ASN A 199 -2.13 -12.59 -10.43
CA ASN A 199 -3.35 -13.01 -11.11
C ASN A 199 -3.33 -14.50 -11.52
N GLY A 200 -4.53 -15.09 -11.59
CA GLY A 200 -4.79 -16.44 -12.14
C GLY A 200 -4.50 -17.61 -11.20
N VAL A 201 -4.97 -18.80 -11.55
CA VAL A 201 -4.90 -20.10 -10.84
C VAL A 201 -5.53 -20.12 -9.44
N HIS A 202 -5.14 -19.21 -8.55
CA HIS A 202 -5.70 -19.16 -7.21
C HIS A 202 -7.06 -18.45 -7.24
N THR A 203 -8.12 -19.13 -6.81
CA THR A 203 -9.47 -18.59 -6.77
C THR A 203 -9.62 -17.44 -5.77
N CYS A 204 -8.77 -17.38 -4.73
CA CYS A 204 -8.74 -16.24 -3.83
C CYS A 204 -8.31 -14.94 -4.51
N ASP A 205 -7.68 -15.03 -5.67
CA ASP A 205 -7.23 -13.88 -6.46
C ASP A 205 -8.20 -13.57 -7.63
N GLN A 206 -9.30 -14.33 -7.75
CA GLN A 206 -10.42 -14.04 -8.64
C GLN A 206 -11.33 -13.01 -7.97
N ARG A 207 -11.49 -11.86 -8.60
CA ARG A 207 -12.15 -10.67 -8.07
C ARG A 207 -13.66 -10.73 -8.32
N SER A 208 -14.44 -10.19 -7.40
CA SER A 208 -15.89 -10.02 -7.57
C SER A 208 -16.21 -9.02 -8.68
N PRO A 209 -17.41 -9.10 -9.30
CA PRO A 209 -17.80 -8.17 -10.35
C PRO A 209 -17.88 -6.71 -9.88
N LYS A 210 -17.73 -5.75 -10.82
CA LYS A 210 -17.79 -4.30 -10.52
C LYS A 210 -19.08 -3.90 -9.82
N SER A 211 -20.22 -4.43 -10.27
CA SER A 211 -21.51 -4.19 -9.62
C SER A 211 -21.56 -4.67 -8.17
N TRP A 212 -20.90 -5.79 -7.84
CA TRP A 212 -20.80 -6.27 -6.45
C TRP A 212 -20.00 -5.29 -5.61
N ILE A 213 -18.85 -4.83 -6.09
CA ILE A 213 -18.00 -3.91 -5.34
C ILE A 213 -18.65 -2.55 -5.15
N ALA A 214 -19.23 -1.98 -6.20
CA ALA A 214 -19.94 -0.70 -6.13
C ALA A 214 -21.08 -0.75 -5.09
N ARG A 215 -21.79 -1.89 -4.99
CA ARG A 215 -22.86 -2.10 -4.02
C ARG A 215 -22.35 -2.22 -2.58
N ASN A 216 -21.23 -2.92 -2.37
CA ASN A 216 -20.71 -3.20 -1.02
C ASN A 216 -19.79 -2.10 -0.47
N TYR A 217 -19.18 -1.30 -1.35
CA TYR A 217 -18.27 -0.20 -1.00
C TYR A 217 -18.68 1.10 -1.72
N PRO A 218 -19.91 1.62 -1.50
CA PRO A 218 -20.44 2.78 -2.22
C PRO A 218 -19.70 4.09 -1.91
N SER A 219 -18.94 4.13 -0.81
CA SER A 219 -18.10 5.26 -0.44
C SER A 219 -16.72 5.26 -1.13
N PHE A 220 -16.41 4.23 -1.93
CA PHE A 220 -15.14 4.12 -2.63
C PHE A 220 -15.36 4.49 -4.10
N ARG A 221 -14.39 5.19 -4.69
CA ARG A 221 -14.39 5.47 -6.13
C ARG A 221 -13.73 4.30 -6.86
N ILE A 222 -14.41 3.75 -7.87
CA ILE A 222 -13.82 2.77 -8.78
C ILE A 222 -13.18 3.54 -9.94
N GLU A 223 -11.98 3.14 -10.39
CA GLU A 223 -11.35 3.78 -11.56
C GLU A 223 -12.19 3.62 -12.85
N ASP A 224 -11.96 4.49 -13.82
CA ASP A 224 -12.86 4.65 -14.96
C ASP A 224 -12.88 3.42 -15.89
N GLU A 225 -11.71 2.85 -16.20
CA GLU A 225 -11.55 1.69 -17.10
C GLU A 225 -11.86 0.34 -16.43
N PHE A 226 -12.51 0.37 -15.27
CA PHE A 226 -12.86 -0.82 -14.54
C PHE A 226 -13.99 -1.60 -15.23
N ILE A 227 -13.73 -2.83 -15.68
CA ILE A 227 -14.69 -3.72 -16.36
C ILE A 227 -15.60 -4.48 -15.38
N GLU A 228 -16.75 -5.00 -15.84
CA GLU A 228 -17.70 -5.68 -14.94
C GLU A 228 -17.15 -7.01 -14.40
N ASP A 229 -16.81 -7.92 -15.30
CA ASP A 229 -16.30 -9.25 -14.98
C ASP A 229 -14.78 -9.27 -14.85
N ASP A 230 -14.25 -10.27 -14.15
CA ASP A 230 -12.83 -10.46 -13.98
C ASP A 230 -12.20 -11.16 -15.18
N GLU A 231 -11.87 -10.40 -16.23
CA GLU A 231 -11.22 -10.92 -17.44
C GLU A 231 -9.70 -11.15 -17.27
N LEU A 232 -9.10 -10.68 -16.17
CA LEU A 232 -7.66 -10.84 -15.92
C LEU A 232 -7.32 -12.15 -15.21
N TRP A 233 -8.30 -12.80 -14.57
CA TRP A 233 -8.10 -14.08 -13.90
C TRP A 233 -8.30 -15.24 -14.88
N ASP A 234 -7.30 -16.13 -14.92
CA ASP A 234 -7.28 -17.33 -15.75
C ASP A 234 -6.99 -18.55 -14.87
N ALA A 235 -7.80 -19.61 -14.98
CA ALA A 235 -7.67 -20.82 -14.16
C ALA A 235 -6.38 -21.62 -14.45
N ASP A 236 -5.83 -21.48 -15.66
CA ASP A 236 -4.71 -22.27 -16.18
C ASP A 236 -3.40 -21.46 -16.27
N ARG A 237 -3.47 -20.13 -16.20
CA ARG A 237 -2.30 -19.24 -16.28
C ARG A 237 -2.11 -18.41 -15.01
N ARG A 238 -1.04 -18.68 -14.27
CA ARG A 238 -0.56 -17.80 -13.19
C ARG A 238 0.32 -16.70 -13.78
N GLU A 239 0.08 -15.45 -13.40
CA GLU A 239 0.92 -14.31 -13.75
C GLU A 239 2.37 -14.55 -13.28
N ALA A 240 3.33 -14.31 -14.17
CA ALA A 240 4.74 -14.40 -13.84
C ALA A 240 5.17 -13.22 -12.94
N PHE A 241 6.22 -13.40 -12.16
CA PHE A 241 6.68 -12.35 -11.25
C PHE A 241 7.11 -11.09 -12.01
N GLU A 242 7.75 -11.24 -13.16
CA GLU A 242 8.20 -10.16 -14.03
C GLU A 242 7.01 -9.36 -14.60
N GLU A 243 5.91 -10.04 -14.93
CA GLU A 243 4.66 -9.39 -15.37
C GLU A 243 4.01 -8.61 -14.22
N HIS A 244 4.01 -9.17 -13.01
CA HIS A 244 3.47 -8.49 -11.82
C HIS A 244 4.34 -7.27 -11.43
N MET A 245 5.66 -7.39 -11.53
CA MET A 245 6.61 -6.28 -11.37
C MET A 245 6.34 -5.18 -12.39
N GLU A 246 6.14 -5.53 -13.65
CA GLU A 246 5.80 -4.59 -14.72
C GLU A 246 4.48 -3.87 -14.46
N ARG A 247 3.43 -4.61 -14.09
CA ARG A 247 2.13 -4.05 -13.70
C ARG A 247 2.25 -3.10 -12.51
N SER A 248 3.09 -3.44 -11.53
CA SER A 248 3.37 -2.61 -10.36
C SER A 248 4.14 -1.34 -10.72
N ARG A 249 5.09 -1.43 -11.66
CA ARG A 249 5.81 -0.27 -12.22
C ARG A 249 4.86 0.70 -12.95
N GLN A 250 3.94 0.16 -13.75
CA GLN A 250 2.92 0.96 -14.44
C GLN A 250 1.99 1.66 -13.44
N LEU A 251 1.50 0.95 -12.43
CA LEU A 251 0.69 1.53 -11.36
C LEU A 251 1.40 2.72 -10.68
N LEU A 252 2.67 2.55 -10.30
CA LEU A 252 3.42 3.63 -9.65
C LEU A 252 3.59 4.82 -10.60
N ASN A 253 3.93 4.59 -11.86
CA ASN A 253 4.02 5.67 -12.85
C ASN A 253 2.70 6.43 -13.01
N GLU A 254 1.56 5.73 -13.13
CA GLU A 254 0.24 6.36 -13.15
C GLU A 254 0.01 7.25 -11.92
N ILE A 255 0.30 6.74 -10.73
CA ILE A 255 0.16 7.51 -9.49
C ILE A 255 1.08 8.74 -9.50
N PHE A 256 2.33 8.60 -9.98
CA PHE A 256 3.23 9.74 -10.12
C PHE A 256 2.75 10.79 -11.13
N GLU A 257 1.97 10.40 -12.13
CA GLU A 257 1.46 11.28 -13.19
C GLU A 257 0.13 11.93 -12.82
N SER A 258 -0.77 11.20 -12.15
CA SER A 258 -2.15 11.63 -11.92
C SER A 258 -2.42 12.17 -10.51
N ASP A 259 -1.57 11.83 -9.53
CA ASP A 259 -1.78 12.21 -8.14
C ASP A 259 -0.74 13.26 -7.72
N GLU A 260 -1.18 14.45 -7.34
CA GLU A 260 -0.28 15.52 -6.88
C GLU A 260 0.16 15.30 -5.42
N ASN A 261 -0.49 14.40 -4.70
CA ASN A 261 -0.23 14.17 -3.28
C ASN A 261 1.10 13.47 -3.03
N ARG A 262 1.73 13.79 -1.89
CA ARG A 262 3.07 13.31 -1.54
C ARG A 262 3.03 12.10 -0.61
N SER A 263 1.96 11.93 0.17
CA SER A 263 1.77 10.78 1.05
C SER A 263 0.60 9.91 0.58
N ILE A 264 0.88 8.64 0.30
CA ILE A 264 -0.06 7.75 -0.40
C ILE A 264 -0.12 6.40 0.31
N ALA A 265 -1.32 5.91 0.61
CA ALA A 265 -1.50 4.55 1.10
C ALA A 265 -1.89 3.59 -0.04
N LEU A 266 -1.24 2.44 -0.11
CA LEU A 266 -1.57 1.34 -1.03
C LEU A 266 -1.97 0.10 -0.22
N VAL A 267 -3.27 -0.24 -0.21
CA VAL A 267 -3.77 -1.44 0.47
C VAL A 267 -3.81 -2.61 -0.52
N ALA A 268 -2.95 -3.60 -0.30
CA ALA A 268 -2.61 -4.61 -1.28
C ALA A 268 -2.29 -5.98 -0.63
N HIS A 269 -1.51 -6.79 -1.34
CA HIS A 269 -1.23 -8.20 -1.03
C HIS A 269 0.28 -8.48 -1.01
N THR A 270 0.65 -9.69 -0.59
CA THR A 270 2.08 -10.01 -0.40
C THR A 270 2.84 -10.03 -1.73
N GLY A 271 2.24 -10.56 -2.81
CA GLY A 271 2.86 -10.54 -4.14
C GLY A 271 2.93 -9.12 -4.69
N SER A 272 1.85 -8.34 -4.58
CA SER A 272 1.82 -6.93 -5.04
C SER A 272 2.87 -6.06 -4.36
N ILE A 273 3.02 -6.17 -3.03
CA ILE A 273 4.02 -5.40 -2.29
C ILE A 273 5.44 -5.83 -2.71
N ARG A 274 5.69 -7.13 -2.90
CA ARG A 274 6.98 -7.62 -3.38
C ARG A 274 7.28 -7.20 -4.83
N ALA A 275 6.26 -7.10 -5.68
CA ALA A 275 6.37 -6.60 -7.04
C ALA A 275 6.67 -5.09 -7.06
N ILE A 276 6.04 -4.29 -6.18
CA ILE A 276 6.36 -2.87 -5.95
C ILE A 276 7.80 -2.71 -5.48
N PHE A 277 8.25 -3.55 -4.53
CA PHE A 277 9.65 -3.54 -4.10
C PHE A 277 10.60 -3.81 -5.26
N ALA A 278 10.38 -4.88 -6.03
CA ALA A 278 11.21 -5.18 -7.20
C ALA A 278 11.21 -4.04 -8.24
N ALA A 279 10.03 -3.47 -8.54
CA ALA A 279 9.86 -2.39 -9.51
C ALA A 279 10.60 -1.10 -9.14
N THR A 280 10.98 -0.95 -7.86
CA THR A 280 11.68 0.21 -7.31
C THR A 280 13.12 -0.11 -6.86
N GLY A 281 13.61 -1.33 -7.13
CA GLY A 281 14.95 -1.76 -6.72
C GLY A 281 15.09 -2.06 -5.22
N TRP A 282 13.98 -2.26 -4.50
CA TRP A 282 13.98 -2.67 -3.09
C TRP A 282 14.05 -4.21 -2.94
N LYS A 283 14.46 -4.66 -1.74
CA LYS A 283 14.47 -6.09 -1.37
C LYS A 283 13.03 -6.63 -1.37
N LYS A 284 12.79 -7.85 -1.87
CA LYS A 284 11.44 -8.45 -1.96
C LYS A 284 10.95 -9.01 -0.60
N VAL A 285 11.06 -8.18 0.44
CA VAL A 285 10.75 -8.49 1.84
C VAL A 285 9.29 -8.94 1.96
N PRO A 286 9.02 -10.12 2.54
CA PRO A 286 7.65 -10.53 2.86
C PRO A 286 7.07 -9.68 4.00
N VAL A 287 5.85 -9.16 3.83
CA VAL A 287 5.17 -8.33 4.86
C VAL A 287 4.09 -9.15 5.57
N ALA A 288 3.94 -9.02 6.88
CA ALA A 288 2.90 -9.69 7.66
C ALA A 288 1.49 -9.15 7.34
N THR A 289 0.45 -9.96 7.54
CA THR A 289 -0.95 -9.51 7.35
C THR A 289 -1.27 -8.36 8.31
N GLY A 290 -1.98 -7.34 7.82
CA GLY A 290 -2.35 -6.18 8.64
C GLY A 290 -1.19 -5.29 9.06
N SER A 291 -0.07 -5.36 8.35
CA SER A 291 1.11 -4.52 8.62
C SER A 291 1.23 -3.37 7.63
N VAL A 292 1.82 -2.28 8.10
CA VAL A 292 2.13 -1.06 7.33
C VAL A 292 3.65 -1.01 7.13
N TYR A 293 4.08 -0.84 5.89
CA TYR A 293 5.49 -0.74 5.50
C TYR A 293 5.75 0.60 4.80
N PRO A 294 6.62 1.47 5.33
CA PRO A 294 6.97 2.73 4.69
C PRO A 294 7.94 2.52 3.52
N LEU A 295 7.71 3.22 2.41
CA LEU A 295 8.62 3.24 1.27
C LEU A 295 8.64 4.64 0.65
N LEU A 296 9.78 5.33 0.72
CA LEU A 296 10.00 6.57 -0.04
C LEU A 296 10.49 6.20 -1.43
N VAL A 297 9.81 6.67 -2.48
CA VAL A 297 10.18 6.39 -3.87
C VAL A 297 10.49 7.70 -4.59
N CYS A 298 11.61 7.72 -5.32
CA CYS A 298 11.95 8.77 -6.27
C CYS A 298 11.62 8.28 -7.69
N ARG A 299 10.91 9.11 -8.44
CA ARG A 299 10.79 9.00 -9.89
C ARG A 299 11.72 10.00 -10.53
N SER A 300 12.74 9.55 -11.26
CA SER A 300 13.74 10.42 -11.89
C SER A 300 13.84 10.24 -13.40
N ARG A 301 14.07 11.33 -14.13
CA ARG A 301 14.36 11.28 -15.57
C ARG A 301 15.71 10.63 -15.81
N VAL A 302 15.78 9.73 -16.78
CA VAL A 302 17.01 9.10 -17.25
C VAL A 302 17.37 9.73 -18.59
N ALA A 303 18.58 10.28 -18.69
CA ALA A 303 19.11 10.73 -19.97
C ALA A 303 19.35 9.50 -20.85
N VAL A 304 18.71 9.47 -22.03
CA VAL A 304 19.03 8.44 -23.03
C VAL A 304 20.36 8.83 -23.64
N SER A 305 21.42 8.10 -23.30
CA SER A 305 22.68 8.17 -24.04
C SER A 305 22.41 7.69 -25.46
N SER A 306 22.49 8.59 -26.44
CA SER A 306 22.53 8.20 -27.84
C SER A 306 23.86 7.50 -28.11
N GLU A 307 23.85 6.17 -28.15
CA GLU A 307 24.91 5.37 -28.77
C GLU A 307 24.90 5.51 -30.29
#